data_AF-A0A5C9C2D4-F1
#
_entry.id   AF-A0A5C9C2D4-F1
#
_cell.length_a   1.000
_cell.length_b   1.000
_cell.length_c   1.000
_cell.angle_alpha   90.00
_cell.angle_beta   90.00
_cell.angle_gamma   90.00
#
_symmetry.space_group_name_H-M   'P 1'
#
loop_
_entity.id
_entity.type
_entity.pdbx_description
1 polymer ?
#
loop_
_entity_poly.entity_id
_entity_poly.type
_entity_poly.pdbx_seq_one_letter_code
_entity_poly.pdbx_strand_id
1 'polypeptide(L)' 'MRKQIAAANWKMNLSLQQGEQLLNDIIGKPHSLKENQEAIFAVPAPYIP' A
#
# COMPACT_ATOMS: atom_id res chain seq x y z
N MET A 1 -0.17 -16.07 17.97
CA MET A 1 -1.23 -15.71 17.00
C MET A 1 -0.62 -15.46 15.64
N ARG A 2 -1.29 -15.79 14.53
CA ARG A 2 -0.76 -15.54 13.18
C ARG A 2 -0.86 -14.06 12.82
N LYS A 3 0.11 -13.56 12.05
CA LYS A 3 0.10 -12.20 11.46
C LYS A 3 -1.05 -12.10 10.45
N GLN A 4 -1.77 -10.99 10.45
CA GLN A 4 -2.84 -10.69 9.51
C GLN A 4 -2.32 -9.69 8.48
N ILE A 5 -2.33 -10.06 7.20
CA ILE A 5 -1.72 -9.26 6.14
C ILE A 5 -2.79 -8.87 5.13
N ALA A 6 -2.94 -7.57 4.90
CA ALA A 6 -3.69 -7.03 3.78
C ALA A 6 -2.69 -6.58 2.70
N ALA A 7 -2.61 -7.32 1.59
CA ALA A 7 -1.68 -7.02 0.50
C ALA A 7 -2.44 -6.57 -0.75
N ALA A 8 -2.18 -5.34 -1.19
CA ALA A 8 -2.71 -4.78 -2.43
C ALA A 8 -1.66 -4.92 -3.55
N ASN A 9 -1.98 -5.71 -4.58
CA ASN A 9 -1.14 -5.87 -5.77
C ASN A 9 -1.64 -4.97 -6.90
N TRP A 10 -0.86 -3.95 -7.25
CA TRP A 10 -1.20 -2.98 -8.30
C TRP A 10 -1.04 -3.55 -9.71
N LYS A 11 -0.30 -4.66 -9.87
CA LYS A 11 0.10 -5.21 -11.17
C LYS A 11 0.83 -4.12 -11.98
N MET A 12 0.55 -4.03 -13.29
CA MET A 12 1.05 -2.94 -14.15
C MET A 12 0.00 -1.84 -14.32
N ASN A 13 -0.39 -1.20 -13.22
CA ASN A 13 -1.32 -0.08 -13.24
C ASN A 13 -0.72 1.15 -12.55
N LEU A 14 -1.34 2.29 -12.82
CA LEU A 14 -1.02 3.63 -12.33
C LEU A 14 0.28 4.18 -12.95
N SER A 15 0.30 5.49 -13.20
CA SER A 15 1.55 6.25 -13.34
C SER A 15 2.15 6.54 -11.95
N LEU A 16 3.40 7.02 -11.91
CA LEU A 16 4.05 7.42 -10.65
C LEU A 16 3.18 8.44 -9.87
N GLN A 17 2.73 9.49 -10.55
CA GLN A 17 1.89 10.53 -9.95
C GLN A 17 0.54 9.97 -9.44
N GLN A 18 -0.07 9.04 -10.16
CA GLN A 18 -1.31 8.39 -9.71
C GLN A 18 -1.07 7.50 -8.49
N GLY A 19 0.06 6.80 -8.44
CA GLY A 19 0.48 6.00 -7.29
C GLY A 19 0.73 6.85 -6.04
N GLU A 20 1.42 7.99 -6.19
CA GLU A 20 1.64 8.96 -5.12
C GLU A 20 0.32 9.51 -4.58
N GLN A 21 -0.59 9.94 -5.47
CA GLN A 21 -1.89 10.45 -5.05
C GLN A 21 -2.70 9.38 -4.30
N LEU A 22 -2.74 8.15 -4.82
CA LEU A 22 -3.45 7.04 -4.18
C LEU A 22 -2.90 6.77 -2.78
N LEU A 23 -1.58 6.73 -2.60
CA LEU A 23 -0.97 6.50 -1.29
C LEU A 23 -1.26 7.65 -0.33
N ASN A 24 -1.19 8.91 -0.79
CA ASN A 24 -1.55 10.07 0.00
C ASN A 24 -3.02 10.01 0.47
N ASP A 25 -3.94 9.62 -0.42
CA ASP A 25 -5.37 9.49 -0.10
C ASP A 25 -5.65 8.33 0.88
N ILE A 26 -4.88 7.25 0.83
CA ILE A 26 -5.02 6.11 1.75
C ILE A 26 -4.46 6.47 3.12
N ILE A 27 -3.24 7.03 3.18
CA ILE A 27 -2.56 7.40 4.43
C ILE A 27 -3.28 8.58 5.10
N GLY A 28 -3.86 9.50 4.34
CA GLY A 28 -4.63 10.61 4.89
C GLY A 28 -5.92 10.21 5.64
N LYS A 29 -6.42 8.99 5.44
CA LYS A 29 -7.59 8.48 6.18
C LYS A 29 -7.18 7.99 7.57
N PRO A 30 -8.02 8.14 8.61
CA PRO A 30 -7.74 7.54 9.91
C PRO A 30 -7.49 6.04 9.79
N HIS A 31 -6.31 5.59 10.22
CA HIS A 31 -5.93 4.19 10.18
C HIS A 31 -5.12 3.83 11.43
N SER A 32 -5.27 2.58 11.88
CA SER A 32 -4.50 2.02 12.98
C SER A 32 -4.34 0.52 12.73
N LEU A 33 -3.12 0.02 12.85
CA LEU A 33 -2.80 -1.39 12.75
C LEU A 33 -2.45 -1.89 14.16
N LYS A 34 -3.02 -3.03 14.55
CA LYS A 34 -2.55 -3.76 15.73
C LYS A 34 -1.16 -4.32 15.46
N GLU A 35 -0.43 -4.67 16.52
CA GLU A 35 0.91 -5.27 16.43
C GLU A 35 0.96 -6.50 15.49
N ASN A 36 -0.13 -7.28 15.43
CA ASN A 36 -0.21 -8.46 14.56
C ASN A 36 -0.83 -8.19 13.17
N GLN A 37 -1.00 -6.93 12.77
CA GLN A 37 -1.57 -6.53 11.48
C GLN A 37 -0.54 -5.77 10.63
N GLU A 38 -0.56 -6.02 9.33
CA GLU A 38 0.34 -5.35 8.37
C GLU A 38 -0.39 -5.10 7.05
N ALA A 39 -0.16 -3.92 6.47
CA ALA A 39 -0.63 -3.54 5.16
C ALA A 39 0.56 -3.42 4.21
N ILE A 40 0.47 -4.05 3.04
CA ILE A 40 1.53 -4.08 2.02
C ILE A 40 0.97 -3.57 0.69
N PHE A 41 1.69 -2.65 0.05
CA PHE A 41 1.42 -2.19 -1.30
C PHE A 41 2.49 -2.74 -2.24
N ALA A 42 2.12 -3.68 -3.09
CA ALA A 42 3.01 -4.19 -4.15
C ALA A 42 2.79 -3.36 -5.42
N VAL A 43 3.72 -2.43 -5.66
CA VAL A 43 3.71 -1.45 -6.75
C VAL A 43 4.50 -1.96 -7.97
N PRO A 44 4.32 -1.38 -9.18
CA PRO A 44 5.21 -1.64 -10.31
C PRO A 44 6.69 -1.40 -9.95
N ALA A 45 7.57 -2.32 -10.36
CA ALA A 45 9.00 -2.29 -10.03
C ALA A 45 9.69 -0.94 -10.29
N PRO A 46 9.40 -0.18 -11.37
CA PRO A 46 10.03 1.13 -11.61
C PRO A 46 9.77 2.19 -10.54
N TYR A 47 8.82 1.99 -9.62
CA TYR A 47 8.50 2.95 -8.54
C TYR A 47 9.21 2.63 -7.22
N ILE A 48 10.05 1.58 -7.20
CA ILE A 48 10.86 1.20 -6.04
C ILE A 48 12.29 1.68 -6.30
N PRO A 49 12.83 2.64 -5.50
CA PRO A 49 14.21 3.11 -5.61
C PRO A 49 15.27 2.02 -5.36
#